data_AF-A0A924F2W6-F1
#
_entry.id   AF-A0A924F2W6-F1
#
_cell.length_a   1.000
_cell.length_b   1.000
_cell.length_c   1.000
_cell.angle_alpha   90.00
_cell.angle_beta   90.00
_cell.angle_gamma   90.00
#
_symmetry.space_group_name_H-M   'P 1'
#
loop_
_entity.id
_entity.type
_entity.pdbx_description
1 polymer ?
#
loop_
_entity_poly.entity_id
_entity_poly.type
_entity_poly.pdbx_seq_one_letter_code
_entity_poly.pdbx_strand_id
1 'polypeptide(L)'
;MASRSNGTSKAFTIVELLIVIVVIGILAAITIVAFNGVQNRARIAGLQSSLSGSLRQIEIARTSAGTNTYPTTTPTDLASGTTYYSSATLGGYCASRTDGTLTYMITSTNTTPHVGPTCSATNLTNLITNPSIETATTGWTGAANSAIVRTTTYSSNGTASLQATRTTSAGNGYISTPMTTIVGKKYAASFDVRQVSGGSTLTATVKNTSATGTVPADAVAVTVTPTATFTRYTVIWTAENVASYLVIDSTNTASVYVIDSVMATEGENSSTYVDPLVSGSGWTWTGTANITTSTGPAF
;
A
#
# COMPACT_ATOMS: atom_id res chain seq x y z
N MET A 1 -23.18 -86.77 -10.21
CA MET A 1 -22.36 -86.13 -9.17
C MET A 1 -21.59 -85.00 -9.84
N ALA A 2 -22.02 -83.74 -9.69
CA ALA A 2 -21.34 -82.59 -10.29
C ALA A 2 -20.68 -81.78 -9.17
N SER A 3 -19.35 -81.76 -9.17
CA SER A 3 -18.52 -80.99 -8.23
C SER A 3 -18.59 -79.51 -8.60
N ARG A 4 -19.04 -78.67 -7.66
CA ARG A 4 -19.13 -77.22 -7.82
C ARG A 4 -17.86 -76.62 -7.21
N SER A 5 -17.00 -76.02 -8.04
CA SER A 5 -15.80 -75.32 -7.58
C SER A 5 -16.19 -74.09 -6.78
N ASN A 6 -15.98 -74.14 -5.47
CA ASN A 6 -16.26 -73.04 -4.56
C ASN A 6 -15.09 -72.06 -4.63
N GLY A 7 -15.20 -71.04 -5.48
CA GLY A 7 -14.25 -69.93 -5.51
C GLY A 7 -14.30 -69.18 -4.18
N THR A 8 -13.28 -69.34 -3.35
CA THR A 8 -13.16 -68.63 -2.06
C THR A 8 -13.07 -67.13 -2.31
N SER A 9 -14.16 -66.40 -2.08
CA SER A 9 -14.15 -64.95 -1.98
C SER A 9 -13.29 -64.56 -0.79
N LYS A 10 -12.11 -63.99 -1.03
CA LYS A 10 -11.24 -63.47 0.04
C LYS A 10 -11.95 -62.29 0.71
N ALA A 11 -12.24 -62.42 2.01
CA ALA A 11 -12.74 -61.31 2.82
C ALA A 11 -11.57 -60.38 3.17
N PHE A 12 -11.76 -59.07 3.02
CA PHE A 12 -10.78 -58.06 3.44
C PHE A 12 -10.65 -58.05 4.97
N THR A 13 -9.43 -57.92 5.47
CA THR A 13 -9.15 -57.77 6.89
C THR A 13 -9.53 -56.36 7.38
N ILE A 14 -9.91 -56.26 8.65
CA ILE A 14 -10.21 -54.97 9.29
C ILE A 14 -9.00 -54.02 9.21
N VAL A 15 -7.77 -54.56 9.27
CA VAL A 15 -6.53 -53.77 9.17
C VAL A 15 -6.36 -53.17 7.78
N GLU A 16 -6.68 -53.92 6.73
CA GLU A 16 -6.65 -53.40 5.35
C GLU A 16 -7.67 -52.29 5.14
N LEU A 17 -8.87 -52.41 5.70
CA LEU A 17 -9.87 -51.33 5.63
C LEU A 17 -9.41 -50.10 6.43
N LEU A 18 -8.80 -50.32 7.60
CA LEU A 18 -8.33 -49.25 8.48
C LEU A 18 -7.22 -48.42 7.84
N ILE A 19 -6.22 -49.07 7.24
CA ILE A 19 -5.13 -48.33 6.60
C ILE A 19 -5.64 -47.49 5.40
N VAL A 20 -6.63 -48.00 4.66
CA VAL A 20 -7.21 -47.27 3.52
C VAL A 20 -7.89 -45.98 3.96
N ILE A 21 -8.70 -46.02 5.02
CA ILE A 21 -9.37 -44.80 5.50
C ILE A 21 -8.36 -43.78 6.08
N VAL A 22 -7.29 -44.25 6.73
CA VAL A 22 -6.23 -43.38 7.25
C VAL A 22 -5.49 -42.71 6.09
N VAL A 23 -5.13 -43.47 5.05
CA VAL A 23 -4.45 -42.95 3.87
C VAL A 23 -5.34 -41.94 3.13
N ILE A 24 -6.63 -42.24 2.92
CA ILE A 24 -7.58 -41.28 2.33
C ILE A 24 -7.70 -40.02 3.20
N GLY A 25 -7.73 -40.17 4.53
CA GLY A 25 -7.78 -39.04 5.45
C GLY A 25 -6.58 -38.10 5.31
N ILE A 26 -5.37 -38.64 5.24
CA ILE A 26 -4.14 -37.84 5.05
C ILE A 26 -4.14 -37.17 3.67
N LEU A 27 -4.49 -37.90 2.61
CA LEU A 27 -4.56 -37.34 1.24
C LEU A 27 -5.64 -36.25 1.13
N ALA A 28 -6.79 -36.42 1.76
CA ALA A 28 -7.86 -35.42 1.80
C ALA A 28 -7.41 -34.14 2.52
N ALA A 29 -6.72 -34.28 3.66
CA ALA A 29 -6.22 -33.12 4.40
C ALA A 29 -5.23 -32.29 3.57
N ILE A 30 -4.28 -32.93 2.89
CA ILE A 30 -3.29 -32.25 2.02
C ILE A 30 -3.99 -31.58 0.83
N THR A 31 -4.93 -32.27 0.19
CA THR A 31 -5.63 -31.73 -0.99
C THR A 31 -6.49 -30.52 -0.65
N ILE A 32 -7.13 -30.45 0.52
CA ILE A 32 -7.91 -29.28 0.95
C ILE A 32 -7.03 -28.03 1.07
N VAL A 33 -5.87 -28.13 1.71
CA VAL A 33 -4.95 -26.98 1.86
C VAL A 33 -4.42 -26.51 0.50
N ALA A 34 -4.03 -27.46 -0.36
CA ALA A 34 -3.58 -27.14 -1.71
C ALA A 34 -4.69 -26.50 -2.56
N PHE A 35 -5.92 -27.00 -2.46
CA PHE A 35 -7.06 -26.52 -3.22
C PHE A 35 -7.45 -25.08 -2.84
N ASN A 36 -7.37 -24.71 -1.56
CA ASN A 36 -7.59 -23.33 -1.10
C ASN A 36 -6.57 -22.35 -1.72
N GLY A 37 -5.30 -22.75 -1.81
CA GLY A 37 -4.26 -21.93 -2.46
C GLY A 37 -4.49 -21.77 -3.97
N VAL A 38 -4.92 -22.83 -4.66
CA VAL A 38 -5.27 -22.79 -6.08
C VAL A 38 -6.46 -21.87 -6.35
N GLN A 39 -7.54 -21.99 -5.55
CA GLN A 39 -8.70 -21.11 -5.66
C GLN A 39 -8.31 -19.65 -5.46
N ASN A 40 -7.46 -19.34 -4.48
CA ASN A 40 -7.03 -17.96 -4.26
C ASN A 40 -6.27 -17.38 -5.46
N ARG A 41 -5.33 -18.14 -6.03
CA ARG A 41 -4.61 -17.74 -7.25
C ARG A 41 -5.54 -17.55 -8.45
N ALA A 42 -6.53 -18.42 -8.60
CA ALA A 42 -7.53 -18.31 -9.66
C ALA A 42 -8.39 -17.04 -9.52
N ARG A 43 -8.81 -16.71 -8.29
CA ARG A 43 -9.54 -15.45 -7.99
C ARG A 43 -8.70 -14.22 -8.33
N ILE A 44 -7.43 -14.18 -7.90
CA ILE A 44 -6.50 -13.09 -8.21
C ILE A 44 -6.34 -12.95 -9.73
N ALA A 45 -6.08 -14.04 -10.45
CA ALA A 45 -5.94 -14.01 -11.91
C ALA A 45 -7.22 -13.52 -12.60
N GLY A 46 -8.40 -13.91 -12.08
CA GLY A 46 -9.70 -13.44 -12.57
C GLY A 46 -9.90 -11.93 -12.37
N LEU A 47 -9.56 -11.39 -11.19
CA LEU A 47 -9.59 -9.95 -10.92
C LEU A 47 -8.67 -9.18 -11.86
N GLN A 48 -7.41 -9.63 -11.98
CA GLN A 48 -6.41 -9.00 -12.84
C GLN A 48 -6.85 -9.00 -14.30
N SER A 49 -7.27 -10.14 -14.84
CA SER A 49 -7.74 -10.25 -16.23
C SER A 49 -8.96 -9.36 -16.50
N SER A 50 -9.88 -9.27 -15.54
CA SER A 50 -11.09 -8.45 -15.67
C SER A 50 -10.76 -6.97 -15.72
N LEU A 51 -9.87 -6.49 -14.84
CA LEU A 51 -9.44 -5.10 -14.83
C LEU A 51 -8.61 -4.75 -16.08
N SER A 52 -7.74 -5.65 -16.55
CA SER A 52 -7.05 -5.45 -17.83
C SER A 52 -8.01 -5.38 -19.02
N GLY A 53 -9.13 -6.09 -18.98
CA GLY A 53 -10.22 -5.94 -19.96
C GLY A 53 -10.90 -4.57 -19.86
N SER A 54 -11.27 -4.16 -18.64
CA SER A 54 -11.85 -2.83 -18.36
C SER A 54 -10.94 -1.67 -18.78
N LEU A 55 -9.61 -1.78 -18.55
CA LEU A 55 -8.62 -0.79 -18.98
C LEU A 55 -8.76 -0.46 -20.48
N ARG A 56 -8.85 -1.49 -21.33
CA ARG A 56 -8.97 -1.31 -22.79
C ARG A 56 -10.23 -0.53 -23.14
N GLN A 57 -11.34 -0.83 -22.46
CA GLN A 57 -12.62 -0.15 -22.69
C GLN A 57 -12.60 1.30 -22.21
N ILE A 58 -11.91 1.58 -21.11
CA ILE A 58 -11.71 2.94 -20.61
C ILE A 58 -10.88 3.77 -21.61
N GLU A 59 -9.81 3.21 -22.16
CA GLU A 59 -8.97 3.91 -23.16
C GLU A 59 -9.68 4.08 -24.51
N ILE A 60 -10.48 3.10 -24.94
CA ILE A 60 -11.36 3.26 -26.11
C ILE A 60 -12.35 4.40 -25.85
N ALA A 61 -13.03 4.40 -24.71
CA ALA A 61 -14.02 5.41 -24.37
C ALA A 61 -13.41 6.82 -24.26
N ARG A 62 -12.17 6.92 -23.77
CA ARG A 62 -11.38 8.17 -23.73
C ARG A 62 -11.15 8.74 -25.12
N THR A 63 -10.77 7.90 -26.08
CA THR A 63 -10.43 8.33 -27.45
C THR A 63 -11.67 8.56 -28.30
N SER A 64 -12.74 7.77 -28.13
CA SER A 64 -13.99 7.91 -28.89
C SER A 64 -14.78 9.17 -28.54
N ALA A 65 -14.57 9.76 -27.36
CA ALA A 65 -15.27 10.96 -26.92
C ALA A 65 -14.76 12.27 -27.59
N GLY A 66 -13.64 12.21 -28.33
CA GLY A 66 -13.08 13.37 -29.06
C GLY A 66 -12.43 14.45 -28.19
N THR A 67 -12.63 14.41 -26.87
CA THR A 67 -12.03 15.34 -25.89
C THR A 67 -10.71 14.85 -25.31
N ASN A 68 -10.33 13.59 -25.58
CA ASN A 68 -9.17 12.89 -24.99
C ASN A 68 -9.18 12.84 -23.44
N THR A 69 -10.35 13.05 -22.83
CA THR A 69 -10.58 12.98 -21.39
C THR A 69 -11.22 11.65 -21.02
N TYR A 70 -10.92 11.14 -19.82
CA TYR A 70 -11.61 9.96 -19.31
C TYR A 70 -13.12 10.24 -19.14
N PRO A 71 -14.00 9.29 -19.52
CA PRO A 71 -15.45 9.47 -19.38
C PRO A 71 -15.83 9.75 -17.92
N THR A 72 -16.70 10.73 -17.66
CA THR A 72 -17.22 11.04 -16.31
C THR A 72 -18.33 10.10 -15.85
N THR A 73 -18.90 9.34 -16.80
CA THR A 73 -19.82 8.24 -16.55
C THR A 73 -19.13 6.91 -16.76
N THR A 74 -19.62 5.86 -16.10
CA THR A 74 -19.10 4.51 -16.27
C THR A 74 -19.24 4.04 -17.72
N PRO A 75 -18.15 3.62 -18.39
CA PRO A 75 -18.23 3.00 -19.71
C PRO A 75 -19.14 1.76 -19.72
N THR A 76 -19.85 1.53 -20.82
CA THR A 76 -20.87 0.47 -20.94
C THR A 76 -20.31 -0.94 -20.93
N ASP A 77 -19.09 -1.13 -21.42
CA ASP A 77 -18.50 -2.45 -21.68
C ASP A 77 -17.44 -2.86 -20.64
N LEU A 78 -17.47 -2.27 -19.44
CA LEU A 78 -16.61 -2.74 -18.35
C LEU A 78 -16.98 -4.16 -17.91
N ALA A 79 -15.99 -4.90 -17.43
CA ALA A 79 -16.25 -6.20 -16.81
C ALA A 79 -17.29 -6.08 -15.68
N SER A 80 -18.18 -7.07 -15.57
CA SER A 80 -19.22 -7.08 -14.53
C SER A 80 -18.61 -6.97 -13.13
N GLY A 81 -19.23 -6.14 -12.28
CA GLY A 81 -18.77 -5.87 -10.92
C GLY A 81 -17.60 -4.88 -10.83
N THR A 82 -17.18 -4.26 -11.93
CA THR A 82 -16.18 -3.18 -11.90
C THR A 82 -16.81 -1.87 -11.41
N THR A 83 -16.28 -1.30 -10.35
CA THR A 83 -16.56 0.07 -9.92
C THR A 83 -15.63 1.02 -10.65
N TYR A 84 -16.19 2.04 -11.30
CA TYR A 84 -15.45 3.06 -12.02
C TYR A 84 -15.73 4.44 -11.44
N TYR A 85 -14.68 5.22 -11.29
CA TYR A 85 -14.75 6.61 -10.89
C TYR A 85 -13.76 7.41 -11.73
N SER A 86 -14.09 8.64 -12.07
CA SER A 86 -13.22 9.55 -12.79
C SER A 86 -13.51 10.99 -12.40
N SER A 87 -12.57 11.87 -12.69
CA SER A 87 -12.73 13.30 -12.45
C SER A 87 -12.23 14.08 -13.66
N ALA A 88 -13.13 14.82 -14.30
CA ALA A 88 -12.77 15.74 -15.37
C ALA A 88 -11.85 16.86 -14.87
N THR A 89 -12.02 17.29 -13.62
CA THR A 89 -11.18 18.32 -12.98
C THR A 89 -9.76 17.83 -12.75
N LEU A 90 -9.58 16.57 -12.35
CA LEU A 90 -8.26 15.97 -12.09
C LEU A 90 -7.64 15.31 -13.33
N GLY A 91 -8.43 15.06 -14.37
CA GLY A 91 -7.98 14.41 -15.59
C GLY A 91 -7.67 12.91 -15.43
N GLY A 92 -8.11 12.29 -14.33
CA GLY A 92 -7.78 10.91 -13.96
C GLY A 92 -8.98 9.99 -13.77
N TYR A 93 -8.71 8.69 -13.67
CA TYR A 93 -9.70 7.66 -13.39
C TYR A 93 -9.16 6.59 -12.44
N CYS A 94 -10.09 5.86 -11.84
CA CYS A 94 -9.88 4.65 -11.05
C CYS A 94 -10.94 3.63 -11.48
N ALA A 95 -10.51 2.40 -11.74
CA ALA A 95 -11.42 1.25 -11.85
C ALA A 95 -10.98 0.16 -10.90
N SER A 96 -11.93 -0.41 -10.15
CA SER A 96 -11.64 -1.44 -9.13
C SER A 96 -12.64 -2.56 -9.22
N ARG A 97 -12.23 -3.74 -8.74
CA ARG A 97 -13.12 -4.89 -8.59
C ARG A 97 -12.77 -5.64 -7.31
N THR A 98 -13.80 -6.08 -6.63
CA THR A 98 -13.69 -6.79 -5.35
C THR A 98 -14.25 -8.20 -5.48
N ASP A 99 -13.52 -9.19 -4.97
CA ASP A 99 -13.98 -10.57 -4.77
C ASP A 99 -13.66 -10.99 -3.33
N GLY A 100 -14.70 -11.08 -2.49
CA GLY A 100 -14.56 -11.27 -1.05
C GLY A 100 -13.79 -10.11 -0.40
N THR A 101 -12.65 -10.41 0.21
CA THR A 101 -11.76 -9.42 0.85
C THR A 101 -10.69 -8.88 -0.08
N LEU A 102 -10.57 -9.42 -1.30
CA LEU A 102 -9.56 -9.01 -2.28
C LEU A 102 -10.12 -7.91 -3.16
N THR A 103 -9.51 -6.73 -3.10
CA THR A 103 -9.81 -5.63 -4.00
C THR A 103 -8.57 -5.31 -4.83
N TYR A 104 -8.75 -5.31 -6.15
CA TYR A 104 -7.74 -4.85 -7.09
C TYR A 104 -8.26 -3.62 -7.82
N MET A 105 -7.33 -2.78 -8.25
CA MET A 105 -7.64 -1.57 -9.00
C MET A 105 -6.59 -1.27 -10.07
N ILE A 106 -6.99 -0.38 -10.97
CA ILE A 106 -6.18 0.30 -11.96
C ILE A 106 -6.52 1.79 -11.91
N THR A 107 -5.55 2.63 -12.22
CA THR A 107 -5.71 4.08 -12.26
C THR A 107 -5.12 4.65 -13.54
N SER A 108 -5.36 5.94 -13.79
CA SER A 108 -4.69 6.69 -14.86
C SER A 108 -3.16 6.72 -14.72
N THR A 109 -2.63 6.53 -13.52
CA THR A 109 -1.20 6.60 -13.21
C THR A 109 -0.56 5.21 -13.06
N ASN A 110 -1.35 4.18 -12.75
CA ASN A 110 -0.94 2.78 -12.77
C ASN A 110 -2.01 1.89 -13.41
N THR A 111 -1.76 1.53 -14.67
CA THR A 111 -2.65 0.69 -15.48
C THR A 111 -2.45 -0.81 -15.25
N THR A 112 -1.48 -1.21 -14.42
CA THR A 112 -1.30 -2.61 -14.03
C THR A 112 -2.21 -2.93 -12.84
N PRO A 113 -3.02 -4.00 -12.90
CA PRO A 113 -3.89 -4.37 -11.78
C PRO A 113 -3.09 -4.66 -10.51
N HIS A 114 -3.34 -3.88 -9.46
CA HIS A 114 -2.64 -3.96 -8.17
C HIS A 114 -3.65 -3.91 -7.01
N VAL A 115 -3.21 -4.30 -5.82
CA VAL A 115 -4.05 -4.23 -4.62
C VAL A 115 -4.30 -2.77 -4.24
N GLY A 116 -5.54 -2.45 -3.88
CA GLY A 116 -5.91 -1.11 -3.41
C GLY A 116 -7.36 -1.05 -2.91
N PRO A 117 -7.85 0.14 -2.54
CA PRO A 117 -9.24 0.31 -2.14
C PRO A 117 -10.20 0.13 -3.34
N THR A 118 -11.50 0.06 -3.03
CA THR A 118 -12.52 0.26 -4.07
C THR A 118 -12.41 1.70 -4.59
N CYS A 119 -12.80 1.99 -5.83
CA CYS A 119 -12.77 3.35 -6.38
C CYS A 119 -13.97 4.18 -5.90
N SER A 120 -13.73 5.41 -5.46
CA SER A 120 -14.76 6.43 -5.17
C SER A 120 -14.09 7.81 -5.10
N ALA A 121 -14.91 8.86 -4.98
CA ALA A 121 -14.49 10.24 -4.78
C ALA A 121 -13.61 10.46 -3.54
N THR A 122 -13.72 9.60 -2.52
CA THR A 122 -13.03 9.77 -1.23
C THR A 122 -12.54 8.44 -0.65
N ASN A 123 -11.71 7.69 -1.39
CA ASN A 123 -11.29 6.34 -0.99
C ASN A 123 -9.81 6.18 -0.64
N LEU A 124 -8.97 7.20 -0.84
CA LEU A 124 -7.62 7.21 -0.27
C LEU A 124 -7.58 8.15 0.92
N THR A 125 -6.95 7.68 1.99
CA THR A 125 -6.57 8.51 3.12
C THR A 125 -5.05 8.57 3.14
N ASN A 126 -4.49 9.77 3.15
CA ASN A 126 -3.11 9.98 3.57
C ASN A 126 -3.09 9.83 5.09
N LEU A 127 -2.55 8.73 5.57
CA LEU A 127 -2.48 8.38 6.99
C LEU A 127 -1.44 9.22 7.75
N ILE A 128 -0.67 10.06 7.07
CA ILE A 128 0.31 10.95 7.69
C ILE A 128 -0.37 12.21 8.18
N THR A 129 -0.19 12.47 9.47
CA THR A 129 -0.52 13.73 10.13
C THR A 129 0.56 14.76 9.78
N ASN A 130 0.16 15.97 9.42
CA ASN A 130 1.06 17.06 9.05
C ASN A 130 2.09 16.65 7.95
N PRO A 131 1.61 16.28 6.76
CA PRO A 131 2.44 15.67 5.72
C PRO A 131 3.43 16.61 5.02
N SER A 132 3.17 17.93 5.00
CA SER A 132 4.10 18.94 4.44
C SER A 132 4.69 19.93 5.46
N ILE A 133 4.41 19.76 6.76
CA ILE A 133 5.16 20.45 7.83
C ILE A 133 5.02 21.99 7.77
N GLU A 134 3.89 22.50 7.28
CA GLU A 134 3.72 23.95 7.04
C GLU A 134 3.65 24.80 8.30
N THR A 135 3.15 24.26 9.42
CA THR A 135 2.81 25.09 10.60
C THR A 135 3.46 24.65 11.91
N ALA A 136 3.77 23.35 12.06
CA ALA A 136 4.32 22.79 13.28
C ALA A 136 5.10 21.49 12.99
N THR A 137 5.67 20.87 14.03
CA THR A 137 6.22 19.51 13.98
C THR A 137 5.25 18.45 14.49
N THR A 138 4.00 18.83 14.81
CA THR A 138 2.92 17.92 15.22
C THR A 138 2.83 16.76 14.25
N GLY A 139 2.61 15.54 14.75
CA GLY A 139 2.58 14.35 13.91
C GLY A 139 3.94 13.66 13.75
N TRP A 140 5.03 14.25 14.25
CA TRP A 140 6.39 13.73 14.13
C TRP A 140 7.16 13.79 15.45
N THR A 141 8.08 12.84 15.63
CA THR A 141 9.06 12.80 16.73
C THR A 141 10.43 12.42 16.17
N GLY A 142 11.51 12.75 16.89
CA GLY A 142 12.87 12.40 16.45
C GLY A 142 13.18 10.93 16.71
N ALA A 143 13.73 10.24 15.69
CA ALA A 143 14.27 8.89 15.86
C ALA A 143 15.63 8.93 16.56
N ALA A 144 15.98 7.86 17.29
CA ALA A 144 17.34 7.63 17.81
C ALA A 144 18.00 8.89 18.43
N ASN A 145 17.35 9.56 19.39
CA ASN A 145 17.88 10.78 20.04
C ASN A 145 18.08 11.99 19.10
N SER A 146 17.26 12.12 18.06
CA SER A 146 17.26 13.31 17.19
C SER A 146 16.36 14.41 17.76
N ALA A 147 16.80 15.66 17.62
CA ALA A 147 15.92 16.82 17.68
C ALA A 147 15.35 17.05 16.29
N ILE A 148 14.05 17.30 16.22
CA ILE A 148 13.37 17.69 14.98
C ILE A 148 12.91 19.13 15.09
N VAL A 149 13.09 19.88 14.01
CA VAL A 149 12.74 21.30 13.93
C VAL A 149 12.12 21.57 12.57
N ARG A 150 11.01 22.31 12.58
CA ARG A 150 10.45 22.87 11.34
C ARG A 150 11.40 23.95 10.80
N THR A 151 11.83 23.83 9.56
CA THR A 151 12.69 24.80 8.87
C THR A 151 11.99 25.37 7.65
N THR A 152 12.23 26.65 7.34
CA THR A 152 11.75 27.32 6.12
C THR A 152 12.85 27.53 5.09
N THR A 153 14.05 27.00 5.34
CA THR A 153 15.21 27.14 4.43
C THR A 153 15.10 26.23 3.23
N TYR A 154 14.47 25.06 3.41
CA TYR A 154 14.28 24.05 2.39
C TYR A 154 12.84 23.59 2.44
N SER A 155 12.19 23.46 1.28
CA SER A 155 10.88 22.85 1.14
C SER A 155 10.78 22.21 -0.26
N SER A 156 10.04 21.10 -0.33
CA SER A 156 9.65 20.45 -1.59
C SER A 156 8.25 20.88 -2.01
N ASN A 157 7.39 21.16 -1.03
CA ASN A 157 6.07 21.72 -1.20
C ASN A 157 5.85 22.82 -0.14
N GLY A 158 4.95 23.76 -0.42
CA GLY A 158 4.69 24.88 0.47
C GLY A 158 5.95 25.63 0.91
N THR A 159 6.05 25.91 2.20
CA THR A 159 7.00 26.89 2.76
C THR A 159 8.00 26.32 3.76
N ALA A 160 7.84 25.05 4.14
CA ALA A 160 8.65 24.46 5.20
C ALA A 160 8.94 22.98 4.97
N SER A 161 9.83 22.45 5.80
CA SER A 161 10.12 21.01 5.89
C SER A 161 10.53 20.66 7.33
N LEU A 162 10.66 19.37 7.60
CA LEU A 162 11.13 18.87 8.89
C LEU A 162 12.61 18.55 8.83
N GLN A 163 13.43 19.28 9.59
CA GLN A 163 14.85 19.01 9.74
C GLN A 163 15.09 18.12 10.97
N ALA A 164 15.91 17.09 10.82
CA ALA A 164 16.44 16.34 11.95
C ALA A 164 17.93 16.62 12.17
N THR A 165 18.30 16.86 13.42
CA THR A 165 19.67 17.08 13.88
C THR A 165 19.92 16.24 15.12
N ARG A 166 21.08 15.58 15.19
CA ARG A 166 21.46 14.77 16.35
C ARG A 166 21.64 15.62 17.60
N THR A 167 21.24 15.08 18.76
CA THR A 167 21.42 15.77 20.06
C THR A 167 22.61 15.26 20.89
N THR A 168 22.98 13.98 20.75
CA THR A 168 24.02 13.37 21.60
C THR A 168 25.01 12.52 20.79
N SER A 169 24.85 11.20 20.77
CA SER A 169 25.94 10.26 20.45
C SER A 169 25.61 9.22 19.37
N ALA A 170 24.34 9.03 19.03
CA ALA A 170 23.90 8.21 17.90
C ALA A 170 22.57 8.72 17.38
N GLY A 171 22.30 8.50 16.08
CA GLY A 171 21.00 8.69 15.45
C GLY A 171 20.74 10.05 14.81
N ASN A 172 20.20 9.99 13.59
CA ASN A 172 19.50 11.08 12.92
C ASN A 172 18.27 10.50 12.23
N GLY A 173 17.05 10.92 12.61
CA GLY A 173 15.87 10.46 11.92
C GLY A 173 14.53 10.98 12.44
N TYR A 174 13.48 10.39 11.88
CA TYR A 174 12.09 10.80 12.01
C TYR A 174 11.22 9.59 12.32
N ILE A 175 10.25 9.78 13.18
CA ILE A 175 9.19 8.82 13.49
C ILE A 175 7.86 9.55 13.33
N SER A 176 6.98 9.02 12.48
CA SER A 176 5.60 9.52 12.39
C SER A 176 4.81 9.17 13.65
N THR A 177 3.73 9.89 13.91
CA THR A 177 2.62 9.41 14.73
C THR A 177 2.02 8.12 14.15
N PRO A 178 1.29 7.31 14.94
CA PRO A 178 0.73 6.06 14.45
C PRO A 178 -0.20 6.30 13.26
N MET A 179 0.08 5.62 12.16
CA MET A 179 -0.82 5.48 11.02
C MET A 179 -1.84 4.38 11.34
N THR A 180 -3.12 4.74 11.36
CA THR A 180 -4.21 3.77 11.53
C THR A 180 -4.38 2.97 10.24
N THR A 181 -4.05 1.69 10.30
CA THR A 181 -4.01 0.77 9.15
C THR A 181 -5.01 -0.38 9.35
N ILE A 182 -5.37 -1.06 8.26
CA ILE A 182 -6.25 -2.22 8.29
C ILE A 182 -5.40 -3.47 8.06
N VAL A 183 -5.49 -4.43 8.97
CA VAL A 183 -4.70 -5.67 8.91
C VAL A 183 -4.96 -6.42 7.60
N GLY A 184 -3.89 -6.84 6.92
CA GLY A 184 -3.92 -7.54 5.65
C GLY A 184 -4.02 -6.64 4.42
N LYS A 185 -4.17 -5.32 4.59
CA LYS A 185 -4.12 -4.35 3.48
C LYS A 185 -2.69 -3.89 3.23
N LYS A 186 -2.40 -3.61 1.96
CA LYS A 186 -1.09 -3.15 1.52
C LYS A 186 -1.08 -1.63 1.43
N TYR A 187 0.04 -1.03 1.84
CA TYR A 187 0.22 0.42 1.93
C TYR A 187 1.56 0.82 1.34
N ALA A 188 1.62 2.06 0.86
CA ALA A 188 2.84 2.71 0.39
C ALA A 188 3.01 4.07 1.09
N ALA A 189 4.19 4.28 1.67
CA ALA A 189 4.60 5.52 2.33
C ALA A 189 5.69 6.19 1.50
N SER A 190 5.33 7.28 0.83
CA SER A 190 6.21 8.07 -0.03
C SER A 190 6.59 9.39 0.61
N PHE A 191 7.84 9.81 0.51
CA PHE A 191 8.34 11.03 1.14
C PHE A 191 9.52 11.59 0.38
N ASP A 192 9.69 12.92 0.43
CA ASP A 192 10.80 13.61 -0.20
C ASP A 192 11.91 13.86 0.82
N VAL A 193 13.15 13.56 0.46
CA VAL A 193 14.32 13.76 1.32
C VAL A 193 15.38 14.60 0.63
N ARG A 194 15.99 15.52 1.38
CA ARG A 194 17.14 16.31 0.94
C ARG A 194 18.24 16.30 2.01
N GLN A 195 19.48 16.17 1.58
CA GLN A 195 20.68 16.34 2.42
C GLN A 195 21.01 17.81 2.61
N VAL A 196 21.08 18.29 3.86
CA VAL A 196 21.50 19.65 4.21
C VAL A 196 23.00 19.74 4.39
N SER A 197 23.58 18.85 5.23
CA SER A 197 25.02 18.77 5.48
C SER A 197 25.39 17.37 5.93
N GLY A 198 26.64 16.94 5.77
CA GLY A 198 27.09 15.57 6.05
C GLY A 198 26.48 14.53 5.10
N GLY A 199 27.31 13.74 4.42
CA GLY A 199 26.87 12.78 3.40
C GLY A 199 26.76 11.38 4.00
N SER A 200 25.54 10.88 4.20
CA SER A 200 25.31 9.49 4.63
C SER A 200 23.99 8.96 4.12
N THR A 201 23.84 7.64 4.15
CA THR A 201 22.59 6.96 3.84
C THR A 201 21.65 6.97 5.04
N LEU A 202 20.35 7.04 4.76
CA LEU A 202 19.29 6.74 5.72
C LEU A 202 18.70 5.38 5.38
N THR A 203 18.01 4.79 6.35
CA THR A 203 17.15 3.64 6.18
C THR A 203 15.72 4.10 6.45
N ALA A 204 14.81 3.81 5.53
CA ALA A 204 13.38 4.02 5.75
C ALA A 204 12.68 2.67 5.88
N THR A 205 11.85 2.53 6.91
CA THR A 205 11.11 1.30 7.19
C THR A 205 9.77 1.63 7.86
N VAL A 206 8.89 0.63 7.92
CA VAL A 206 7.70 0.69 8.76
C VAL A 206 7.87 -0.22 9.98
N LYS A 207 7.31 0.20 11.12
CA LYS A 207 7.27 -0.55 12.38
C LYS A 207 5.84 -0.76 12.85
N ASN A 208 5.55 -1.95 13.39
CA ASN A 208 4.27 -2.32 13.99
C ASN A 208 4.20 -1.93 15.47
N THR A 209 3.00 -1.59 15.96
CA THR A 209 2.65 -1.44 17.39
C THR A 209 3.32 -0.26 18.12
N SER A 210 4.59 0.05 17.82
CA SER A 210 5.33 1.19 18.32
C SER A 210 6.50 1.52 17.38
N ALA A 211 7.12 2.69 17.56
CA ALA A 211 8.29 3.10 16.79
C ALA A 211 9.54 2.21 16.98
N THR A 212 9.58 1.41 18.05
CA THR A 212 10.64 0.43 18.33
C THR A 212 10.18 -1.03 18.13
N GLY A 213 8.99 -1.22 17.56
CA GLY A 213 8.38 -2.53 17.37
C GLY A 213 9.03 -3.36 16.25
N THR A 214 8.34 -4.42 15.86
CA THR A 214 8.78 -5.31 14.79
C THR A 214 8.55 -4.66 13.42
N VAL A 215 9.36 -5.04 12.44
CA VAL A 215 9.15 -4.70 11.03
C VAL A 215 8.14 -5.73 10.47
N PRO A 216 7.10 -5.32 9.72
CA PRO A 216 6.24 -6.27 9.02
C PRO A 216 7.05 -7.24 8.14
N ALA A 217 6.64 -8.49 8.04
CA ALA A 217 7.42 -9.55 7.39
C ALA A 217 7.71 -9.26 5.91
N ASP A 218 6.82 -8.53 5.23
CA ASP A 218 6.96 -8.14 3.83
C ASP A 218 7.49 -6.70 3.64
N ALA A 219 7.67 -5.94 4.72
CA ALA A 219 8.23 -4.61 4.65
C ALA A 219 9.73 -4.68 4.36
N VAL A 220 10.13 -4.14 3.20
CA VAL A 220 11.54 -4.03 2.82
C VAL A 220 12.05 -2.66 3.22
N ALA A 221 13.09 -2.64 4.05
CA ALA A 221 13.78 -1.41 4.39
C ALA A 221 14.40 -0.78 3.14
N VAL A 222 14.10 0.50 2.91
CA VAL A 222 14.57 1.26 1.76
C VAL A 222 15.84 1.99 2.14
N THR A 223 16.92 1.76 1.37
CA THR A 223 18.12 2.57 1.47
C THR A 223 17.86 3.92 0.80
N VAL A 224 17.93 4.98 1.59
CA VAL A 224 17.78 6.36 1.13
C VAL A 224 19.18 6.94 0.95
N THR A 225 19.44 7.51 -0.22
CA THR A 225 20.71 8.18 -0.54
C THR A 225 20.42 9.65 -0.88
N PRO A 226 20.19 10.50 0.13
CA PRO A 226 19.77 11.87 -0.10
C PRO A 226 20.83 12.66 -0.87
N THR A 227 20.38 13.60 -1.70
CA THR A 227 21.26 14.52 -2.42
C THR A 227 20.97 15.97 -1.98
N ALA A 228 21.67 16.94 -2.57
CA ALA A 228 21.40 18.36 -2.33
C ALA A 228 20.06 18.84 -2.93
N THR A 229 19.27 17.96 -3.52
CA THR A 229 17.91 18.20 -4.02
C THR A 229 16.93 17.21 -3.43
N PHE A 230 15.66 17.59 -3.30
CA PHE A 230 14.62 16.66 -2.84
C PHE A 230 14.49 15.49 -3.81
N THR A 231 14.57 14.28 -3.26
CA THR A 231 14.39 13.02 -3.98
C THR A 231 13.32 12.21 -3.27
N ARG A 232 12.38 11.64 -4.04
CA ARG A 232 11.26 10.89 -3.50
C ARG A 232 11.62 9.41 -3.29
N TYR A 233 11.28 8.88 -2.13
CA TYR A 233 11.44 7.47 -1.77
C TYR A 233 10.10 6.90 -1.34
N THR A 234 9.92 5.58 -1.46
CA THR A 234 8.68 4.90 -1.09
C THR A 234 8.97 3.58 -0.38
N VAL A 235 8.36 3.38 0.79
CA VAL A 235 8.34 2.11 1.54
C VAL A 235 6.99 1.46 1.32
N ILE A 236 6.95 0.16 1.00
CA ILE A 236 5.73 -0.62 0.80
C ILE A 236 5.66 -1.72 1.86
N TRP A 237 4.49 -1.96 2.42
CA TRP A 237 4.27 -3.02 3.41
C TRP A 237 2.82 -3.50 3.43
N THR A 238 2.60 -4.72 3.91
CA THR A 238 1.29 -5.21 4.31
C THR A 238 1.12 -4.98 5.81
N ALA A 239 0.03 -4.31 6.19
CA ALA A 239 -0.23 -4.03 7.60
C ALA A 239 -0.52 -5.33 8.35
N GLU A 240 0.30 -5.64 9.35
CA GLU A 240 0.07 -6.78 10.26
C GLU A 240 -0.68 -6.37 11.53
N ASN A 241 -0.72 -5.06 11.80
CA ASN A 241 -1.35 -4.46 12.97
C ASN A 241 -2.19 -3.26 12.55
N VAL A 242 -3.07 -2.79 13.44
CA VAL A 242 -3.87 -1.59 13.20
C VAL A 242 -3.09 -0.29 13.33
N ALA A 243 -1.86 -0.36 13.86
CA ALA A 243 -0.97 0.79 14.03
C ALA A 243 0.38 0.51 13.37
N SER A 244 0.76 1.40 12.45
CA SER A 244 2.03 1.38 11.73
C SER A 244 2.76 2.72 11.90
N TYR A 245 4.09 2.70 11.97
CA TYR A 245 4.92 3.91 12.13
C TYR A 245 5.93 3.99 10.99
N LEU A 246 5.98 5.12 10.28
CA LEU A 246 7.06 5.38 9.34
C LEU A 246 8.29 5.83 10.12
N VAL A 247 9.39 5.12 9.94
CA VAL A 247 10.68 5.41 10.58
C VAL A 247 11.71 5.63 9.49
N ILE A 248 12.34 6.80 9.50
CA ILE A 248 13.42 7.15 8.58
C ILE A 248 14.61 7.54 9.45
N ASP A 249 15.64 6.72 9.51
CA ASP A 249 16.76 6.94 10.43
C ASP A 249 18.13 6.63 9.81
N SER A 250 19.20 7.09 10.46
CA SER A 250 20.57 6.74 10.10
C SER A 250 21.35 6.29 11.32
N THR A 251 22.25 5.34 11.08
CA THR A 251 23.31 4.98 12.02
C THR A 251 24.48 5.97 11.98
N ASN A 252 24.58 6.81 10.93
CA ASN A 252 25.59 7.86 10.82
C ASN A 252 25.14 9.14 11.54
N THR A 253 26.10 9.81 12.15
CA THR A 253 25.88 10.65 13.32
C THR A 253 26.22 12.13 13.12
N ALA A 254 26.70 12.55 11.95
CA ALA A 254 27.06 13.96 11.68
C ALA A 254 26.23 14.64 10.59
N SER A 255 25.37 13.89 9.91
CA SER A 255 24.60 14.40 8.78
C SER A 255 23.33 15.10 9.25
N VAL A 256 22.82 16.02 8.44
CA VAL A 256 21.57 16.78 8.63
C VAL A 256 20.76 16.62 7.37
N TYR A 257 19.49 16.28 7.55
CA TYR A 257 18.56 16.03 6.47
C TYR A 257 17.28 16.82 6.72
N VAL A 258 16.50 16.97 5.66
CA VAL A 258 15.12 17.41 5.76
C VAL A 258 14.20 16.43 5.04
N ILE A 259 13.01 16.23 5.58
CA ILE A 259 11.91 15.51 4.92
C ILE A 259 10.71 16.43 4.72
N ASP A 260 9.94 16.13 3.69
CA ASP A 260 8.73 16.87 3.33
C ASP A 260 7.83 16.01 2.41
N SER A 261 6.64 16.50 2.08
CA SER A 261 5.76 15.93 1.06
C SER A 261 5.42 14.45 1.30
N VAL A 262 5.08 14.11 2.54
CA VAL A 262 4.89 12.72 2.98
C VAL A 262 3.45 12.24 2.70
N MET A 263 3.30 11.10 2.05
CA MET A 263 2.03 10.44 1.79
C MET A 263 2.11 9.00 2.26
N ALA A 264 1.13 8.51 3.03
CA ALA A 264 0.96 7.08 3.29
C ALA A 264 -0.46 6.66 2.94
N THR A 265 -0.64 5.87 1.89
CA THR A 265 -1.95 5.54 1.31
C THR A 265 -2.08 4.03 1.10
N GLU A 266 -3.31 3.51 1.07
CA GLU A 266 -3.57 2.11 0.69
C GLU A 266 -3.16 1.91 -0.78
N GLY A 267 -2.37 0.87 -1.04
CA GLY A 267 -1.82 0.56 -2.36
C GLY A 267 -0.35 0.17 -2.33
N GLU A 268 0.25 0.03 -3.51
CA GLU A 268 1.65 -0.37 -3.68
C GLU A 268 2.50 0.67 -4.43
N ASN A 269 1.92 1.81 -4.77
CA ASN A 269 2.54 2.78 -5.67
C ASN A 269 3.13 3.95 -4.91
N SER A 270 4.24 4.48 -5.44
CA SER A 270 4.73 5.78 -5.04
C SER A 270 3.67 6.84 -5.33
N SER A 271 3.13 7.46 -4.30
CA SER A 271 2.17 8.57 -4.44
C SER A 271 2.93 9.88 -4.45
N THR A 272 2.63 10.84 -5.31
CA THR A 272 3.12 12.22 -5.15
C THR A 272 2.39 12.90 -3.99
N TYR A 273 3.02 13.90 -3.35
CA TYR A 273 2.27 14.69 -2.37
C TYR A 273 1.18 15.50 -3.05
N VAL A 274 0.01 15.52 -2.41
CA VAL A 274 -1.13 16.32 -2.85
C VAL A 274 -1.53 17.21 -1.69
N ASP A 275 -1.40 18.51 -1.90
CA ASP A 275 -1.85 19.52 -0.93
C ASP A 275 -3.37 19.74 -1.10
N PRO A 276 -4.19 19.43 -0.07
CA PRO A 276 -5.63 19.68 -0.10
C PRO A 276 -6.02 21.16 -0.26
N LEU A 277 -5.11 22.10 0.00
CA LEU A 277 -5.36 23.54 -0.19
C LEU A 277 -5.26 23.97 -1.66
N VAL A 278 -4.64 23.16 -2.53
CA VAL A 278 -4.59 23.43 -3.96
C VAL A 278 -5.98 23.25 -4.57
N SER A 279 -6.48 24.30 -5.20
CA SER A 279 -7.78 24.27 -5.88
C SER A 279 -7.83 23.17 -6.92
N GLY A 280 -8.89 22.37 -6.87
CA GLY A 280 -9.08 21.25 -7.78
C GLY A 280 -8.18 20.06 -7.50
N SER A 281 -7.52 19.95 -6.33
CA SER A 281 -6.77 18.75 -5.93
C SER A 281 -7.65 17.52 -5.73
N GLY A 282 -8.93 17.73 -5.40
CA GLY A 282 -9.87 16.67 -5.01
C GLY A 282 -9.58 16.07 -3.63
N TRP A 283 -8.54 16.56 -2.94
CA TRP A 283 -8.20 16.14 -1.59
C TRP A 283 -8.73 17.16 -0.58
N THR A 284 -9.10 16.67 0.61
CA THR A 284 -9.59 17.47 1.72
C THR A 284 -8.90 17.06 3.01
N TRP A 285 -8.65 18.03 3.89
CA TRP A 285 -8.17 17.75 5.25
C TRP A 285 -9.30 17.11 6.07
N THR A 286 -8.97 16.13 6.91
CA THR A 286 -9.95 15.50 7.82
C THR A 286 -10.27 16.37 9.03
N GLY A 287 -9.50 17.45 9.24
CA GLY A 287 -9.73 18.46 10.27
C GLY A 287 -8.93 19.73 9.97
N THR A 288 -8.17 20.23 10.94
CA THR A 288 -7.36 21.44 10.74
C THR A 288 -6.34 21.26 9.62
N ALA A 289 -6.33 22.20 8.68
CA ALA A 289 -5.42 22.21 7.53
C ALA A 289 -3.96 22.16 7.95
N ASN A 290 -3.15 21.44 7.18
CA ASN A 290 -1.71 21.21 7.39
C ASN A 290 -1.34 20.50 8.69
N ILE A 291 -2.31 20.13 9.53
CA ILE A 291 -2.03 19.44 10.81
C ILE A 291 -2.59 18.03 10.78
N THR A 292 -3.76 17.82 10.20
CA THR A 292 -4.46 16.53 10.22
C THR A 292 -4.08 15.64 9.03
N THR A 293 -4.65 14.44 8.95
CA THR A 293 -4.63 13.60 7.75
C THR A 293 -5.47 14.21 6.63
N SER A 294 -5.36 13.68 5.42
CA SER A 294 -6.18 14.11 4.29
C SER A 294 -6.82 12.93 3.57
N THR A 295 -7.94 13.16 2.90
CA THR A 295 -8.65 12.16 2.09
C THR A 295 -8.86 12.67 0.69
N GLY A 296 -8.80 11.77 -0.29
CA GLY A 296 -9.04 12.13 -1.68
C GLY A 296 -9.32 10.92 -2.55
N PRO A 297 -9.40 11.14 -3.86
CA PRO A 297 -9.71 10.10 -4.82
C PRO A 297 -8.50 9.20 -5.08
N ALA A 298 -8.78 8.00 -5.57
CA ALA A 298 -7.78 6.96 -5.78
C ALA A 298 -7.17 6.96 -7.20
N PHE A 299 -6.88 8.14 -7.78
CA PHE A 299 -6.40 8.31 -9.17
C PHE A 299 -4.88 8.45 -9.32
#